data_AF-A0A1V0TZD0-F1
#
_entry.id   AF-A0A1V0TZD0-F1
#
_cell.length_a   1.000
_cell.length_b   1.000
_cell.length_c   1.000
_cell.angle_alpha   90.00
_cell.angle_beta   90.00
_cell.angle_gamma   90.00
#
_symmetry.space_group_name_H-M   'P 1'
#
loop_
_entity.id
_entity.type
_entity.pdbx_description
1 polymer ?
#
loop_
_entity_poly.entity_id
_entity_poly.type
_entity_poly.pdbx_seq_one_letter_code
_entity_poly.pdbx_strand_id
1 'polypeptide(L)'
;MARGIEGLVGEYDSLVEQFLLGLTARSWITDGRRYPCAPDLVVWMARLRDPDRFAGALPVPAAIAAGVAEAMTELEQDEHAGVVMKSLAPHTDRALAELWRDLTLLSLERYPVEAAGLRSRVEKKVSRRPSLWSKSLPWLFALARRLNDLDVTLTLALAEQRPSVRRAIKASTKSEVREVRRRAEGVQALADGSSPVEQKLLDVLGSSLDARRHVFPRPLGAPSSTWLAATDLEDLTRGAVAGAVEDFMGFVARSGAQEEEVLTARLLEKLRQRFAAGPGVGRWADPGSPEVALATRQETKKAEKSTGADIGIVLEIAAPGRFTTRIGDLVQVKKANALIPSASQSDAWKIKRLQLDTLLERSPTATYWLIPRSGDVYVVPAKLLAAIGAANSGHASLFTVGHGDIRHAAVRLEHYITDLTRGMWLGSTGAATLAAAVGEDQANRPEFFLNIKVTLPRFLDDVPRGQLPWTMA
;
A
#
# COMPACT_ATOMS: atom_id res chain seq x y z
N MET A 1 -39.93 0.68 -18.83
CA MET A 1 -39.56 1.25 -17.53
C MET A 1 -39.53 2.78 -17.55
N ALA A 2 -38.76 3.44 -18.44
CA ALA A 2 -38.67 4.92 -18.48
C ALA A 2 -40.01 5.67 -18.53
N ARG A 3 -40.91 5.25 -19.43
CA ARG A 3 -42.27 5.83 -19.57
C ARG A 3 -43.14 5.73 -18.32
N GLY A 4 -42.92 4.72 -17.48
CA GLY A 4 -43.69 4.54 -16.24
C GLY A 4 -43.24 5.49 -15.14
N ILE A 5 -41.94 5.81 -15.10
CA ILE A 5 -41.34 6.70 -14.10
C ILE A 5 -41.64 8.17 -14.45
N GLU A 6 -41.66 8.55 -15.73
CA GLU A 6 -42.06 9.90 -16.17
C GLU A 6 -43.46 10.31 -15.67
N GLY A 7 -44.42 9.37 -15.65
CA GLY A 7 -45.75 9.61 -15.08
C GLY A 7 -45.76 9.80 -13.55
N LEU A 8 -44.73 9.30 -12.85
CA LEU A 8 -44.61 9.40 -11.39
C LEU A 8 -43.92 10.70 -10.94
N VAL A 9 -43.23 11.41 -11.84
CA VAL A 9 -42.44 12.61 -11.50
C VAL A 9 -43.29 13.73 -10.89
N GLY A 10 -44.57 13.82 -11.25
CA GLY A 10 -45.47 14.86 -10.70
C GLY A 10 -45.96 14.58 -9.27
N GLU A 11 -46.04 13.32 -8.86
CA GLU A 11 -46.61 12.91 -7.56
C GLU A 11 -45.56 12.34 -6.59
N TYR A 12 -44.44 11.82 -7.12
CA TYR A 12 -43.43 11.07 -6.39
C TYR A 12 -42.00 11.49 -6.79
N ASP A 13 -41.79 12.79 -7.00
CA ASP A 13 -40.51 13.40 -7.39
C ASP A 13 -39.30 12.86 -6.58
N SER A 14 -39.41 12.82 -5.26
CA SER A 14 -38.36 12.34 -4.34
C SER A 14 -38.01 10.87 -4.53
N LEU A 15 -39.01 9.99 -4.76
CA LEU A 15 -38.77 8.57 -5.04
C LEU A 15 -38.11 8.39 -6.41
N VAL A 16 -38.51 9.18 -7.41
CA VAL A 16 -37.88 9.15 -8.73
C VAL A 16 -36.42 9.61 -8.63
N GLU A 17 -36.13 10.70 -7.90
CA GLU A 17 -34.75 11.15 -7.69
C GLU A 17 -33.90 10.09 -6.98
N GLN A 18 -34.41 9.45 -5.93
CA GLN A 18 -33.69 8.37 -5.24
C GLN A 18 -33.43 7.16 -6.15
N PHE A 19 -34.39 6.80 -7.00
CA PHE A 19 -34.22 5.74 -7.98
C PHE A 19 -33.10 6.08 -8.96
N LEU A 20 -33.09 7.29 -9.52
CA LEU A 20 -32.05 7.74 -10.46
C LEU A 20 -30.68 7.84 -9.78
N LEU A 21 -30.63 8.34 -8.55
CA LEU A 21 -29.42 8.38 -7.74
C LEU A 21 -28.86 6.97 -7.48
N GLY A 22 -29.74 6.00 -7.21
CA GLY A 22 -29.39 4.59 -7.06
C GLY A 22 -28.85 3.95 -8.36
N LEU A 23 -29.36 4.35 -9.52
CA LEU A 23 -28.81 3.93 -10.82
C LEU A 23 -27.39 4.49 -11.00
N THR A 24 -27.18 5.77 -10.73
CA THR A 24 -25.87 6.42 -10.84
C THR A 24 -24.82 5.81 -9.92
N ALA A 25 -25.19 5.43 -8.70
CA ALA A 25 -24.30 4.74 -7.77
C ALA A 25 -23.87 3.33 -8.25
N ARG A 26 -24.72 2.66 -9.05
CA ARG A 26 -24.48 1.30 -9.55
C ARG A 26 -23.77 1.26 -10.90
N SER A 27 -24.03 2.22 -11.77
CA SER A 27 -23.42 2.30 -13.10
C SER A 27 -23.18 3.76 -13.48
N TRP A 28 -21.91 4.16 -13.50
CA TRP A 28 -21.48 5.44 -14.06
C TRP A 28 -20.73 5.19 -15.35
N ILE A 29 -21.24 5.76 -16.45
CA ILE A 29 -20.73 5.99 -17.82
C ILE A 29 -19.79 4.94 -18.50
N THR A 30 -19.03 4.10 -17.81
CA THR A 30 -18.01 3.22 -18.42
C THR A 30 -17.64 1.93 -17.66
N ASP A 31 -18.50 1.35 -16.80
CA ASP A 31 -18.27 -0.06 -16.41
C ASP A 31 -18.62 -0.95 -17.59
N GLY A 32 -17.61 -1.16 -18.46
CA GLY A 32 -17.68 -1.74 -19.80
C GLY A 32 -18.86 -2.67 -19.98
N ARG A 33 -19.74 -2.31 -20.93
CA ARG A 33 -21.01 -2.95 -21.30
C ARG A 33 -21.05 -4.47 -21.02
N ARG A 34 -21.26 -4.86 -19.76
CA ARG A 34 -21.59 -6.23 -19.39
C ARG A 34 -23.10 -6.30 -19.37
N TYR A 35 -23.65 -6.94 -20.39
CA TYR A 35 -25.07 -7.21 -20.46
C TYR A 35 -25.44 -8.28 -19.41
N PRO A 36 -26.61 -8.21 -18.75
CA PRO A 36 -27.63 -7.15 -18.81
C PRO A 36 -27.46 -6.12 -17.68
N CYS A 37 -27.17 -4.86 -18.02
CA CYS A 37 -27.20 -3.73 -17.08
C CYS A 37 -28.39 -2.80 -17.39
N ALA A 38 -28.94 -2.17 -16.34
CA ALA A 38 -29.96 -1.13 -16.49
C ALA A 38 -29.42 0.04 -17.35
N PRO A 39 -30.28 0.72 -18.14
CA PRO A 39 -29.85 1.89 -18.91
C PRO A 39 -29.32 2.97 -17.97
N ASP A 40 -28.22 3.61 -18.36
CA ASP A 40 -27.68 4.74 -17.62
C ASP A 40 -28.61 5.98 -17.72
N LEU A 41 -28.26 7.01 -16.95
CA LEU A 41 -29.04 8.24 -16.84
C LEU A 41 -29.30 8.90 -18.21
N VAL A 42 -28.32 8.91 -19.11
CA VAL A 42 -28.44 9.56 -20.43
C VAL A 42 -29.38 8.77 -21.34
N VAL A 43 -29.23 7.45 -21.39
CA VAL A 43 -30.13 6.58 -22.16
C VAL A 43 -31.57 6.68 -21.66
N TRP A 44 -31.77 6.84 -20.35
CA TRP A 44 -33.09 7.03 -19.77
C TRP A 44 -33.70 8.38 -20.19
N MET A 45 -32.92 9.45 -20.09
CA MET A 45 -33.36 10.82 -20.39
C MET A 45 -33.63 11.04 -21.89
N ALA A 46 -32.90 10.36 -22.77
CA ALA A 46 -33.14 10.38 -24.21
C ALA A 46 -34.50 9.79 -24.62
N ARG A 47 -35.19 9.08 -23.71
CA ARG A 47 -36.47 8.40 -23.95
C ARG A 47 -37.68 9.11 -23.34
N LEU A 48 -37.47 10.29 -22.73
CA LEU A 48 -38.56 11.13 -22.21
C LEU A 48 -39.48 11.61 -23.34
N ARG A 49 -40.77 11.74 -23.04
CA ARG A 49 -41.76 12.34 -23.94
C ARG A 49 -41.88 13.84 -23.70
N ASP A 50 -41.88 14.24 -22.43
CA ASP A 50 -42.08 15.61 -21.96
C ASP A 50 -40.84 16.07 -21.14
N PRO A 51 -39.70 16.35 -21.81
CA PRO A 51 -38.44 16.69 -21.14
C PRO A 51 -38.50 18.01 -20.37
N ASP A 52 -39.33 18.96 -20.80
CA ASP A 52 -39.59 20.23 -20.12
C ASP A 52 -40.29 20.03 -18.77
N ARG A 53 -41.33 19.19 -18.73
CA ARG A 53 -42.04 18.81 -17.51
C ARG A 53 -41.12 18.08 -16.55
N PHE A 54 -40.30 17.17 -17.06
CA PHE A 54 -39.32 16.46 -16.26
C PHE A 54 -38.31 17.44 -15.66
N ALA A 55 -37.73 18.34 -16.45
CA ALA A 55 -36.76 19.32 -15.98
C ALA A 55 -37.36 20.30 -14.96
N GLY A 56 -38.64 20.66 -15.09
CA GLY A 56 -39.34 21.50 -14.12
C GLY A 56 -39.53 20.82 -12.75
N ALA A 57 -39.86 19.53 -12.74
CA ALA A 57 -40.09 18.77 -11.52
C ALA A 57 -38.79 18.26 -10.86
N LEU A 58 -37.81 17.85 -11.67
CA LEU A 58 -36.53 17.31 -11.23
C LEU A 58 -35.36 18.10 -11.84
N PRO A 59 -35.16 19.36 -11.44
CA PRO A 59 -34.19 20.26 -12.07
C PRO A 59 -32.74 19.82 -11.86
N VAL A 60 -32.42 19.19 -10.72
CA VAL A 60 -31.07 18.71 -10.43
C VAL A 60 -30.74 17.48 -11.30
N PRO A 61 -31.53 16.38 -11.28
CA PRO A 61 -31.28 15.23 -12.16
C PRO A 61 -31.24 15.58 -13.64
N ALA A 62 -32.11 16.49 -14.10
CA ALA A 62 -32.14 16.92 -15.49
C ALA A 62 -30.86 17.67 -15.89
N ALA A 63 -30.39 18.60 -15.06
CA ALA A 63 -29.14 19.32 -15.31
C ALA A 63 -27.91 18.38 -15.26
N ILE A 64 -27.92 17.39 -14.37
CA ILE A 64 -26.87 16.36 -14.31
C ILE A 64 -26.83 15.58 -15.62
N ALA A 65 -27.98 15.09 -16.09
CA ALA A 65 -28.08 14.36 -17.35
C ALA A 65 -27.63 15.19 -18.56
N ALA A 66 -28.03 16.47 -18.62
CA ALA A 66 -27.61 17.39 -19.66
C ALA A 66 -26.08 17.60 -19.64
N GLY A 67 -25.48 17.83 -18.47
CA GLY A 67 -24.03 17.98 -18.34
C GLY A 67 -23.26 16.71 -18.72
N VAL A 68 -23.76 15.54 -18.32
CA VAL A 68 -23.18 14.25 -18.71
C VAL A 68 -23.26 14.04 -20.22
N ALA A 69 -24.42 14.32 -20.84
CA ALA A 69 -24.61 14.20 -22.28
C ALA A 69 -23.71 15.18 -23.06
N GLU A 70 -23.51 16.41 -22.56
CA GLU A 70 -22.58 17.37 -23.17
C GLU A 70 -21.15 16.79 -23.17
N ALA A 71 -20.69 16.24 -22.04
CA ALA A 71 -19.38 15.60 -21.95
C ALA A 71 -19.24 14.36 -22.87
N MET A 72 -20.28 13.52 -22.97
CA MET A 72 -20.28 12.36 -23.88
C MET A 72 -20.28 12.76 -25.36
N THR A 73 -20.89 13.90 -25.70
CA THR A 73 -20.86 14.47 -27.04
C THR A 73 -19.46 14.99 -27.37
N GLU A 74 -18.81 15.69 -26.43
CA GLU A 74 -17.41 16.14 -26.59
C GLU A 74 -16.43 14.97 -26.77
N LEU A 75 -16.72 13.81 -26.17
CA LEU A 75 -15.90 12.60 -26.29
C LEU A 75 -16.29 11.70 -27.47
N GLU A 76 -17.34 12.04 -28.23
CA GLU A 76 -17.89 11.23 -29.35
C GLU A 76 -18.35 9.81 -28.93
N GLN A 77 -18.87 9.66 -27.71
CA GLN A 77 -19.09 8.33 -27.09
C GLN A 77 -20.54 7.79 -27.11
N ASP A 78 -21.57 8.59 -27.47
CA ASP A 78 -22.97 8.11 -27.44
C ASP A 78 -23.95 8.91 -28.32
N GLU A 79 -24.71 8.21 -29.16
CA GLU A 79 -25.77 8.79 -29.99
C GLU A 79 -26.96 9.34 -29.17
N HIS A 80 -27.24 8.77 -27.99
CA HIS A 80 -28.31 9.23 -27.10
C HIS A 80 -27.98 10.58 -26.46
N ALA A 81 -26.69 10.90 -26.30
CA ALA A 81 -26.25 12.18 -25.77
C ALA A 81 -26.74 13.34 -26.65
N GLY A 82 -26.65 13.18 -27.98
CA GLY A 82 -27.16 14.17 -28.93
C GLY A 82 -28.67 14.40 -28.82
N VAL A 83 -29.44 13.38 -28.45
CA VAL A 83 -30.88 13.50 -28.20
C VAL A 83 -31.13 14.33 -26.94
N VAL A 84 -30.47 14.01 -25.83
CA VAL A 84 -30.58 14.75 -24.56
C VAL A 84 -30.18 16.21 -24.73
N MET A 85 -29.13 16.49 -25.49
CA MET A 85 -28.70 17.87 -25.77
C MET A 85 -29.72 18.67 -26.58
N LYS A 86 -30.49 18.02 -27.45
CA LYS A 86 -31.54 18.69 -28.24
C LYS A 86 -32.83 18.87 -27.44
N SER A 87 -33.22 17.87 -26.65
CA SER A 87 -34.56 17.82 -26.04
C SER A 87 -34.59 18.27 -24.57
N LEU A 88 -33.56 18.01 -23.78
CA LEU A 88 -33.55 18.26 -22.33
C LEU A 88 -32.73 19.50 -21.97
N ALA A 89 -31.52 19.64 -22.52
CA ALA A 89 -30.60 20.71 -22.16
C ALA A 89 -31.20 22.13 -22.19
N PRO A 90 -32.07 22.52 -23.16
CA PRO A 90 -32.71 23.83 -23.18
C PRO A 90 -33.56 24.17 -21.95
N HIS A 91 -34.02 23.16 -21.21
CA HIS A 91 -34.91 23.30 -20.05
C HIS A 91 -34.19 23.20 -18.70
N THR A 92 -32.86 23.10 -18.69
CA THR A 92 -32.07 22.83 -17.47
C THR A 92 -31.29 24.05 -16.97
N ASP A 93 -30.92 24.05 -15.69
CA ASP A 93 -30.00 25.04 -15.14
C ASP A 93 -28.61 24.86 -15.77
N ARG A 94 -28.30 25.75 -16.72
CA ARG A 94 -27.03 25.75 -17.46
C ARG A 94 -25.80 25.74 -16.55
N ALA A 95 -25.82 26.46 -15.43
CA ALA A 95 -24.64 26.52 -14.55
C ALA A 95 -24.41 25.18 -13.83
N LEU A 96 -25.50 24.47 -13.51
CA LEU A 96 -25.44 23.13 -12.93
C LEU A 96 -25.02 22.10 -13.98
N ALA A 97 -25.57 22.17 -15.19
CA ALA A 97 -25.17 21.30 -16.31
C ALA A 97 -23.69 21.46 -16.65
N GLU A 98 -23.18 22.69 -16.74
CA GLU A 98 -21.77 22.97 -16.99
C GLU A 98 -20.84 22.46 -15.87
N LEU A 99 -21.28 22.46 -14.60
CA LEU A 99 -20.53 21.84 -13.51
C LEU A 99 -20.42 20.33 -13.72
N TRP A 100 -21.55 19.71 -14.04
CA TRP A 100 -21.66 18.26 -14.23
C TRP A 100 -20.95 17.75 -15.48
N ARG A 101 -20.87 18.56 -16.53
CA ARG A 101 -20.00 18.31 -17.68
C ARG A 101 -18.53 18.22 -17.27
N ASP A 102 -18.02 19.23 -16.57
CA ASP A 102 -16.61 19.24 -16.13
C ASP A 102 -16.30 18.10 -15.14
N LEU A 103 -17.23 17.78 -14.23
CA LEU A 103 -17.09 16.63 -13.33
C LEU A 103 -17.09 15.29 -14.08
N THR A 104 -17.90 15.17 -15.13
CA THR A 104 -17.96 13.98 -15.97
C THR A 104 -16.67 13.78 -16.74
N LEU A 105 -16.18 14.82 -17.41
CA LEU A 105 -14.88 14.81 -18.08
C LEU A 105 -13.76 14.46 -17.08
N LEU A 106 -13.75 15.10 -15.91
CA LEU A 106 -12.76 14.81 -14.85
C LEU A 106 -12.81 13.36 -14.38
N SER A 107 -13.99 12.74 -14.35
CA SER A 107 -14.17 11.35 -13.92
C SER A 107 -13.63 10.32 -14.93
N LEU A 108 -13.45 10.74 -16.19
CA LEU A 108 -12.99 9.90 -17.30
C LEU A 108 -11.54 10.21 -17.70
N GLU A 109 -11.04 11.40 -17.38
CA GLU A 109 -9.71 11.88 -17.74
C GLU A 109 -8.62 11.06 -17.06
N ARG A 110 -7.66 10.60 -17.85
CA ARG A 110 -6.51 9.79 -17.42
C ARG A 110 -5.21 10.58 -17.43
N TYR A 111 -5.15 11.68 -18.18
CA TYR A 111 -3.96 12.50 -18.30
C TYR A 111 -3.91 13.57 -17.20
N PRO A 112 -2.79 13.70 -16.47
CA PRO A 112 -2.75 14.51 -15.24
C PRO A 112 -2.91 16.02 -15.46
N VAL A 113 -2.40 16.54 -16.58
CA VAL A 113 -2.40 17.98 -16.88
C VAL A 113 -3.82 18.44 -17.22
N GLU A 114 -4.51 17.68 -18.04
CA GLU A 114 -5.89 17.87 -18.46
C GLU A 114 -6.83 17.74 -17.25
N ALA A 115 -6.61 16.73 -16.40
CA ALA A 115 -7.32 16.56 -15.15
C ALA A 115 -7.13 17.74 -14.20
N ALA A 116 -5.92 18.30 -14.11
CA ALA A 116 -5.64 19.49 -13.30
C ALA A 116 -6.39 20.72 -13.83
N GLY A 117 -6.43 20.90 -15.15
CA GLY A 117 -7.22 21.96 -15.80
C GLY A 117 -8.71 21.83 -15.49
N LEU A 118 -9.27 20.63 -15.65
CA LEU A 118 -10.67 20.32 -15.32
C LEU A 118 -10.99 20.57 -13.85
N ARG A 119 -10.12 20.12 -12.95
CA ARG A 119 -10.24 20.34 -11.50
C ARG A 119 -10.28 21.83 -11.17
N SER A 120 -9.37 22.62 -11.75
CA SER A 120 -9.35 24.08 -11.55
C SER A 120 -10.66 24.74 -12.02
N ARG A 121 -11.26 24.29 -13.12
CA ARG A 121 -12.57 24.78 -13.59
C ARG A 121 -13.69 24.48 -12.59
N VAL A 122 -13.73 23.25 -12.05
CA VAL A 122 -14.70 22.84 -11.03
C VAL A 122 -14.54 23.70 -9.78
N GLU A 123 -13.33 23.80 -9.24
CA GLU A 123 -13.03 24.57 -8.03
C GLU A 123 -13.42 26.05 -8.20
N LYS A 124 -13.13 26.66 -9.37
CA LYS A 124 -13.52 28.04 -9.69
C LYS A 124 -15.03 28.24 -9.78
N LYS A 125 -15.77 27.32 -10.42
CA LYS A 125 -17.23 27.37 -10.52
C LYS A 125 -17.86 27.29 -9.13
N VAL A 126 -17.41 26.34 -8.33
CA VAL A 126 -17.93 26.08 -6.99
C VAL A 126 -17.60 27.21 -6.02
N SER A 127 -16.40 27.79 -6.11
CA SER A 127 -16.02 28.97 -5.31
C SER A 127 -16.93 30.18 -5.59
N ARG A 128 -17.34 30.37 -6.86
CA ARG A 128 -18.25 31.45 -7.26
C ARG A 128 -19.70 31.19 -6.88
N ARG A 129 -20.15 29.93 -6.97
CA ARG A 129 -21.53 29.53 -6.68
C ARG A 129 -21.57 28.23 -5.84
N PRO A 130 -21.30 28.31 -4.52
CA PRO A 130 -21.29 27.13 -3.65
C PRO A 130 -22.61 26.37 -3.60
N SER A 131 -23.72 27.04 -3.92
CA SER A 131 -25.05 26.43 -3.98
C SER A 131 -25.13 25.29 -5.00
N LEU A 132 -24.40 25.38 -6.12
CA LEU A 132 -24.33 24.32 -7.14
C LEU A 132 -23.75 23.03 -6.54
N TRP A 133 -22.70 23.16 -5.72
CA TRP A 133 -22.09 22.02 -5.03
C TRP A 133 -23.04 21.43 -4.00
N SER A 134 -23.69 22.27 -3.18
CA SER A 134 -24.63 21.78 -2.16
C SER A 134 -25.83 21.02 -2.75
N LYS A 135 -26.36 21.47 -3.90
CA LYS A 135 -27.44 20.77 -4.62
C LYS A 135 -26.97 19.45 -5.22
N SER A 136 -25.70 19.36 -5.61
CA SER A 136 -25.11 18.19 -6.27
C SER A 136 -24.61 17.12 -5.29
N LEU A 137 -24.54 17.42 -3.98
CA LEU A 137 -23.88 16.56 -2.99
C LEU A 137 -24.34 15.09 -2.97
N PRO A 138 -25.65 14.78 -2.98
CA PRO A 138 -26.10 13.39 -3.02
C PRO A 138 -25.51 12.63 -4.22
N TRP A 139 -25.50 13.27 -5.37
CA TRP A 139 -25.00 12.74 -6.64
C TRP A 139 -23.47 12.67 -6.68
N LEU A 140 -22.76 13.65 -6.11
CA LEU A 140 -21.31 13.61 -5.94
C LEU A 140 -20.88 12.42 -5.07
N PHE A 141 -21.61 12.13 -3.99
CA PHE A 141 -21.35 10.97 -3.15
C PHE A 141 -21.64 9.64 -3.84
N ALA A 142 -22.61 9.60 -4.76
CA ALA A 142 -22.81 8.44 -5.63
C ALA A 142 -21.62 8.20 -6.57
N LEU A 143 -20.88 9.26 -6.95
CA LEU A 143 -19.75 9.23 -7.88
C LEU A 143 -18.37 9.21 -7.24
N ALA A 144 -18.30 9.24 -5.91
CA ALA A 144 -17.09 9.48 -5.14
C ALA A 144 -15.86 8.69 -5.62
N ARG A 145 -16.05 7.42 -6.03
CA ARG A 145 -14.94 6.53 -6.48
C ARG A 145 -14.26 7.00 -7.77
N ARG A 146 -14.88 7.90 -8.53
CA ARG A 146 -14.38 8.39 -9.84
C ARG A 146 -13.84 9.82 -9.77
N LEU A 147 -14.18 10.58 -8.73
CA LEU A 147 -13.87 12.01 -8.62
C LEU A 147 -12.61 12.30 -7.84
N ASN A 148 -11.77 11.30 -7.67
CA ASN A 148 -10.44 11.52 -7.18
C ASN A 148 -10.37 12.25 -5.80
N ASP A 149 -11.31 11.93 -4.89
CA ASP A 149 -11.53 12.56 -3.57
C ASP A 149 -11.69 14.09 -3.59
N LEU A 150 -11.89 14.67 -4.78
CA LEU A 150 -12.31 16.06 -4.93
C LEU A 150 -13.66 16.28 -4.25
N ASP A 151 -14.56 15.29 -4.35
CA ASP A 151 -15.86 15.28 -3.69
C ASP A 151 -15.71 15.52 -2.18
N VAL A 152 -14.77 14.86 -1.51
CA VAL A 152 -14.55 15.01 -0.06
C VAL A 152 -13.82 16.31 0.26
N THR A 153 -12.69 16.56 -0.41
CA THR A 153 -11.81 17.70 -0.11
C THR A 153 -12.55 19.03 -0.26
N LEU A 154 -13.23 19.21 -1.41
CA LEU A 154 -13.95 20.45 -1.69
C LEU A 154 -15.18 20.58 -0.81
N THR A 155 -15.85 19.47 -0.48
CA THR A 155 -17.00 19.48 0.43
C THR A 155 -16.61 19.91 1.84
N LEU A 156 -15.50 19.42 2.39
CA LEU A 156 -15.01 19.82 3.71
C LEU A 156 -14.62 21.30 3.74
N ALA A 157 -13.86 21.76 2.74
CA ALA A 157 -13.46 23.17 2.63
C ALA A 157 -14.67 24.12 2.55
N LEU A 158 -15.70 23.75 1.78
CA LEU A 158 -16.90 24.56 1.68
C LEU A 158 -17.80 24.46 2.91
N ALA A 159 -17.88 23.28 3.54
CA ALA A 159 -18.70 23.06 4.72
C ALA A 159 -18.29 23.99 5.86
N GLU A 160 -17.00 24.27 6.00
CA GLU A 160 -16.48 25.20 7.01
C GLU A 160 -17.12 26.60 6.91
N GLN A 161 -17.22 27.13 5.69
CA GLN A 161 -17.64 28.51 5.45
C GLN A 161 -19.12 28.65 5.08
N ARG A 162 -19.75 27.56 4.60
CA ARG A 162 -21.08 27.60 3.98
C ARG A 162 -22.07 26.69 4.70
N PRO A 163 -23.02 27.25 5.47
CA PRO A 163 -24.06 26.47 6.16
C PRO A 163 -24.95 25.65 5.22
N SER A 164 -25.12 26.07 3.97
CA SER A 164 -25.87 25.29 2.96
C SER A 164 -25.21 23.95 2.67
N VAL A 165 -23.87 23.90 2.61
CA VAL A 165 -23.11 22.67 2.37
C VAL A 165 -23.18 21.75 3.58
N ARG A 166 -23.01 22.27 4.81
CA ARG A 166 -23.24 21.49 6.04
C ARG A 166 -24.63 20.87 6.12
N ARG A 167 -25.67 21.65 5.81
CA ARG A 167 -27.05 21.14 5.78
C ARG A 167 -27.24 20.05 4.74
N ALA A 168 -26.65 20.21 3.56
CA ALA A 168 -26.72 19.22 2.50
C ALA A 168 -25.97 17.91 2.87
N ILE A 169 -24.81 17.98 3.53
CA ILE A 169 -24.12 16.79 4.07
C ILE A 169 -25.04 16.04 5.04
N LYS A 170 -25.62 16.76 6.02
CA LYS A 170 -26.53 16.19 7.02
C LYS A 170 -27.84 15.67 6.41
N ALA A 171 -28.31 16.23 5.31
CA ALA A 171 -29.46 15.70 4.59
C ALA A 171 -29.10 14.39 3.88
N SER A 172 -27.92 14.32 3.25
CA SER A 172 -27.44 13.12 2.55
C SER A 172 -27.19 11.92 3.46
N THR A 173 -26.92 12.11 4.76
CA THR A 173 -26.85 10.99 5.72
C THR A 173 -28.19 10.29 5.97
N LYS A 174 -29.30 10.88 5.51
CA LYS A 174 -30.62 10.26 5.54
C LYS A 174 -31.03 9.63 4.20
N SER A 175 -30.13 9.58 3.22
CA SER A 175 -30.43 8.99 1.91
C SER A 175 -30.79 7.51 2.03
N GLU A 176 -31.79 7.06 1.25
CA GLU A 176 -32.14 5.65 1.12
C GLU A 176 -31.07 4.87 0.33
N VAL A 177 -30.31 5.56 -0.52
CA VAL A 177 -29.19 4.99 -1.29
C VAL A 177 -28.00 4.77 -0.36
N ARG A 178 -27.68 3.51 -0.08
CA ARG A 178 -26.70 3.09 0.94
C ARG A 178 -25.31 3.69 0.71
N GLU A 179 -24.86 3.74 -0.54
CA GLU A 179 -23.56 4.26 -0.94
C GLU A 179 -23.44 5.75 -0.62
N VAL A 180 -24.48 6.53 -0.96
CA VAL A 180 -24.58 7.96 -0.67
C VAL A 180 -24.62 8.20 0.84
N ARG A 181 -25.46 7.45 1.56
CA ARG A 181 -25.57 7.55 3.01
C ARG A 181 -24.24 7.31 3.72
N ARG A 182 -23.58 6.18 3.45
CA ARG A 182 -22.29 5.84 4.07
C ARG A 182 -21.20 6.87 3.80
N ARG A 183 -21.11 7.37 2.55
CA ARG A 183 -20.12 8.39 2.20
C ARG A 183 -20.43 9.71 2.90
N ALA A 184 -21.71 10.11 2.94
CA ALA A 184 -22.14 11.29 3.67
C ALA A 184 -21.86 11.19 5.17
N GLU A 185 -22.08 10.03 5.80
CA GLU A 185 -21.76 9.77 7.22
C GLU A 185 -20.26 9.94 7.49
N GLY A 186 -19.40 9.40 6.61
CA GLY A 186 -17.95 9.56 6.70
C GLY A 186 -17.51 11.02 6.56
N VAL A 187 -18.04 11.74 5.56
CA VAL A 187 -17.76 13.17 5.37
C VAL A 187 -18.29 14.00 6.53
N GLN A 188 -19.45 13.65 7.07
CA GLN A 188 -20.02 14.30 8.25
C GLN A 188 -19.12 14.09 9.47
N ALA A 189 -18.66 12.86 9.73
CA ALA A 189 -17.76 12.56 10.85
C ALA A 189 -16.44 13.35 10.74
N LEU A 190 -15.90 13.50 9.52
CA LEU A 190 -14.72 14.34 9.27
C LEU A 190 -15.02 15.82 9.50
N ALA A 191 -16.18 16.32 9.06
CA ALA A 191 -16.59 17.70 9.29
C ALA A 191 -16.80 18.00 10.78
N ASP A 192 -17.41 17.08 11.53
CA ASP A 192 -17.81 17.21 12.93
C ASP A 192 -16.64 17.01 13.93
N GLY A 193 -15.48 16.48 13.50
CA GLY A 193 -14.30 16.30 14.37
C GLY A 193 -13.79 17.62 14.99
N SER A 194 -13.04 17.56 16.09
CA SER A 194 -12.57 18.74 16.83
C SER A 194 -11.25 19.35 16.31
N SER A 195 -10.59 18.72 15.33
CA SER A 195 -9.30 19.18 14.79
C SER A 195 -9.45 20.40 13.86
N PRO A 196 -8.41 21.26 13.74
CA PRO A 196 -8.36 22.34 12.75
C PRO A 196 -8.62 21.82 11.33
N VAL A 197 -9.28 22.61 10.48
CA VAL A 197 -9.67 22.19 9.13
C VAL A 197 -8.46 21.88 8.27
N GLU A 198 -7.35 22.58 8.48
CA GLU A 198 -6.07 22.31 7.84
C GLU A 198 -5.60 20.88 8.13
N GLN A 199 -5.72 20.43 9.39
CA GLN A 199 -5.31 19.08 9.79
C GLN A 199 -6.25 18.01 9.23
N LYS A 200 -7.56 18.26 9.22
CA LYS A 200 -8.55 17.37 8.58
C LYS A 200 -8.34 17.25 7.07
N LEU A 201 -8.06 18.37 6.40
CA LEU A 201 -7.75 18.40 4.97
C LEU A 201 -6.42 17.70 4.70
N LEU A 202 -5.41 17.86 5.55
CA LEU A 202 -4.13 17.15 5.45
C LEU A 202 -4.30 15.64 5.64
N ASP A 203 -5.16 15.18 6.56
CA ASP A 203 -5.43 13.76 6.77
C ASP A 203 -6.19 13.14 5.58
N VAL A 204 -7.18 13.87 5.03
CA VAL A 204 -7.96 13.44 3.85
C VAL A 204 -7.12 13.48 2.58
N LEU A 205 -6.34 14.55 2.37
CA LEU A 205 -5.40 14.65 1.26
C LEU A 205 -4.29 13.60 1.41
N GLY A 206 -3.79 13.35 2.62
CA GLY A 206 -2.84 12.29 2.93
C GLY A 206 -3.37 10.93 2.51
N SER A 207 -4.55 10.54 3.00
CA SER A 207 -5.20 9.27 2.65
C SER A 207 -5.55 9.15 1.15
N SER A 208 -5.90 10.25 0.50
CA SER A 208 -6.24 10.32 -0.93
C SER A 208 -4.99 10.22 -1.82
N LEU A 209 -3.92 10.93 -1.46
CA LEU A 209 -2.61 10.85 -2.12
C LEU A 209 -2.01 9.45 -1.93
N ASP A 210 -2.18 8.86 -0.76
CA ASP A 210 -1.79 7.47 -0.46
C ASP A 210 -2.54 6.44 -1.32
N ALA A 211 -3.74 6.77 -1.81
CA ALA A 211 -4.53 5.93 -2.72
C ALA A 211 -4.18 6.15 -4.22
N ARG A 212 -3.46 7.23 -4.57
CA ARG A 212 -3.16 7.68 -5.96
C ARG A 212 -1.68 7.63 -6.30
N ARG A 213 -0.99 6.61 -5.80
CA ARG A 213 0.48 6.44 -5.82
C ARG A 213 1.17 6.50 -7.20
N HIS A 214 0.43 6.65 -8.30
CA HIS A 214 0.92 6.63 -9.69
C HIS A 214 0.96 8.00 -10.39
N VAL A 215 0.46 9.10 -9.78
CA VAL A 215 0.23 10.37 -10.52
C VAL A 215 0.87 11.63 -9.88
N PHE A 216 1.44 11.55 -8.67
CA PHE A 216 2.03 12.71 -8.01
C PHE A 216 3.56 12.58 -7.86
N PRO A 217 4.37 13.58 -8.25
CA PRO A 217 5.77 13.66 -7.86
C PRO A 217 5.83 13.81 -6.34
N ARG A 218 6.52 12.88 -5.67
CA ARG A 218 6.59 12.81 -4.21
C ARG A 218 6.97 14.18 -3.62
N PRO A 219 6.39 14.60 -2.48
CA PRO A 219 7.03 15.60 -1.64
C PRO A 219 8.47 15.16 -1.36
N LEU A 220 9.39 16.10 -1.14
CA LEU A 220 10.73 15.84 -0.61
C LEU A 220 10.62 15.21 0.79
N GLY A 221 10.32 13.91 0.85
CA GLY A 221 10.52 12.94 1.95
C GLY A 221 9.54 12.93 3.13
N ALA A 222 8.71 11.88 3.23
CA ALA A 222 8.43 11.16 4.48
C ALA A 222 8.71 9.66 4.22
N PRO A 223 9.14 8.88 5.23
CA PRO A 223 10.30 8.00 5.18
C PRO A 223 10.12 6.76 4.29
N SER A 224 10.40 6.88 2.99
CA SER A 224 11.13 5.81 2.30
C SER A 224 12.60 5.92 2.70
N SER A 225 12.92 5.55 3.93
CA SER A 225 14.30 5.44 4.44
C SER A 225 15.01 4.24 3.80
N THR A 226 15.16 4.24 2.47
CA THR A 226 16.02 3.34 1.70
C THR A 226 16.57 4.05 0.48
N TRP A 227 17.88 3.96 0.28
CA TRP A 227 18.54 4.34 -0.97
C TRP A 227 18.12 3.46 -2.17
N LEU A 228 17.37 2.37 -1.93
CA LEU A 228 16.85 1.45 -2.96
C LEU A 228 15.58 1.98 -3.66
N ALA A 229 14.90 3.00 -3.12
CA ALA A 229 13.75 3.71 -3.70
C ALA A 229 12.56 2.85 -4.23
N ALA A 230 12.52 1.54 -3.95
CA ALA A 230 11.55 0.59 -4.52
C ALA A 230 10.75 -0.12 -3.42
N THR A 231 9.54 0.37 -3.14
CA THR A 231 8.60 -0.25 -2.19
C THR A 231 8.20 -1.66 -2.63
N ASP A 232 8.15 -1.92 -3.94
CA ASP A 232 7.85 -3.25 -4.48
C ASP A 232 8.91 -4.29 -4.10
N LEU A 233 10.17 -3.87 -3.96
CA LEU A 233 11.25 -4.73 -3.51
C LEU A 233 11.10 -5.10 -2.03
N GLU A 234 10.72 -4.12 -1.21
CA GLU A 234 10.49 -4.32 0.22
C GLU A 234 9.30 -5.25 0.45
N ASP A 235 8.21 -5.07 -0.30
CA ASP A 235 7.03 -5.94 -0.23
C ASP A 235 7.30 -7.34 -0.78
N LEU A 236 8.10 -7.47 -1.85
CA LEU A 236 8.55 -8.76 -2.39
C LEU A 236 9.43 -9.49 -1.37
N THR A 237 10.42 -8.80 -0.81
CA THR A 237 11.33 -9.37 0.20
C THR A 237 10.54 -9.80 1.43
N ARG A 238 9.66 -8.93 1.95
CA ARG A 238 8.82 -9.23 3.11
C ARG A 238 7.88 -10.40 2.83
N GLY A 239 7.21 -10.41 1.68
CA GLY A 239 6.30 -11.47 1.27
C GLY A 239 6.99 -12.81 1.05
N ALA A 240 8.18 -12.82 0.42
CA ALA A 240 8.97 -14.03 0.20
C ALA A 240 9.46 -14.64 1.53
N VAL A 241 9.93 -13.81 2.46
CA VAL A 241 10.35 -14.27 3.79
C VAL A 241 9.15 -14.76 4.61
N ALA A 242 8.05 -14.00 4.63
CA ALA A 242 6.83 -14.41 5.35
C ALA A 242 6.30 -15.76 4.83
N GLY A 243 6.23 -15.96 3.51
CA GLY A 243 5.84 -17.23 2.91
C GLY A 243 6.81 -18.38 3.21
N ALA A 244 8.11 -18.09 3.32
CA ALA A 244 9.11 -19.10 3.70
C ALA A 244 8.96 -19.52 5.17
N VAL A 245 8.69 -18.55 6.05
CA VAL A 245 8.41 -18.80 7.47
C VAL A 245 7.13 -19.60 7.63
N GLU A 246 6.07 -19.29 6.89
CA GLU A 246 4.81 -20.06 6.90
C GLU A 246 5.04 -21.54 6.50
N ASP A 247 5.79 -21.78 5.42
CA ASP A 247 6.16 -23.14 5.00
C ASP A 247 7.02 -23.86 6.07
N PHE A 248 7.90 -23.11 6.75
CA PHE A 248 8.76 -23.60 7.80
C PHE A 248 7.98 -23.94 9.08
N MET A 249 7.01 -23.11 9.48
CA MET A 249 6.10 -23.39 10.60
C MET A 249 5.40 -24.74 10.43
N GLY A 250 4.93 -25.03 9.20
CA GLY A 250 4.36 -26.33 8.86
C GLY A 250 5.33 -27.50 9.07
N PHE A 251 6.63 -27.29 8.87
CA PHE A 251 7.67 -28.29 9.17
C PHE A 251 7.95 -28.41 10.67
N VAL A 252 8.09 -27.30 11.40
CA VAL A 252 8.33 -27.28 12.86
C VAL A 252 7.20 -28.00 13.60
N ALA A 253 5.95 -27.84 13.17
CA ALA A 253 4.80 -28.54 13.74
C ALA A 253 4.93 -30.08 13.69
N ARG A 254 5.66 -30.63 12.71
CA ARG A 254 5.88 -32.08 12.55
C ARG A 254 7.23 -32.57 13.06
N SER A 255 8.24 -31.71 12.99
CA SER A 255 9.65 -32.08 13.14
C SER A 255 10.44 -31.14 14.05
N GLY A 256 9.78 -30.34 14.89
CA GLY A 256 10.43 -29.36 15.76
C GLY A 256 11.41 -29.95 16.78
N ALA A 257 11.30 -31.25 17.10
CA ALA A 257 12.22 -31.96 17.99
C ALA A 257 13.63 -32.18 17.39
N GLN A 258 13.79 -32.04 16.07
CA GLN A 258 15.08 -32.19 15.38
C GLN A 258 16.13 -31.21 15.88
N GLU A 259 17.41 -31.50 15.61
CA GLU A 259 18.53 -30.63 15.99
C GLU A 259 18.43 -29.25 15.33
N GLU A 260 19.01 -28.24 15.99
CA GLU A 260 19.01 -26.85 15.51
C GLU A 260 19.60 -26.75 14.10
N GLU A 261 20.66 -27.52 13.81
CA GLU A 261 21.27 -27.65 12.47
C GLU A 261 20.23 -28.01 11.38
N VAL A 262 19.37 -28.99 11.66
CA VAL A 262 18.34 -29.46 10.72
C VAL A 262 17.26 -28.40 10.51
N LEU A 263 16.85 -27.71 11.59
CA LEU A 263 15.87 -26.63 11.53
C LEU A 263 16.42 -25.45 10.72
N THR A 264 17.68 -25.06 10.96
CA THR A 264 18.38 -24.00 10.23
C THR A 264 18.49 -24.32 8.75
N ALA A 265 18.99 -25.51 8.40
CA ALA A 265 19.09 -25.95 7.01
C ALA A 265 17.73 -25.88 6.30
N ARG A 266 16.66 -26.30 7.00
CA ARG A 266 15.31 -26.28 6.44
C ARG A 266 14.76 -24.88 6.25
N LEU A 267 14.96 -23.97 7.21
CA LEU A 267 14.55 -22.57 7.10
C LEU A 267 15.26 -21.88 5.90
N LEU A 268 16.57 -22.07 5.78
CA LEU A 268 17.36 -21.51 4.68
C LEU A 268 16.93 -22.07 3.32
N GLU A 269 16.62 -23.36 3.25
CA GLU A 269 16.06 -23.96 2.03
C GLU A 269 14.70 -23.37 1.66
N LYS A 270 13.83 -23.07 2.64
CA LYS A 270 12.54 -22.41 2.39
C LYS A 270 12.70 -20.98 1.90
N LEU A 271 13.62 -20.21 2.48
CA LEU A 271 13.97 -18.88 1.99
C LEU A 271 14.46 -18.96 0.54
N ARG A 272 15.41 -19.86 0.24
CA ARG A 272 15.91 -20.06 -1.13
C ARG A 272 14.80 -20.42 -2.11
N GLN A 273 13.90 -21.34 -1.75
CA GLN A 273 12.77 -21.74 -2.60
C GLN A 273 11.84 -20.56 -2.91
N ARG A 274 11.47 -19.74 -1.92
CA ARG A 274 10.55 -18.61 -2.10
C ARG A 274 11.16 -17.47 -2.91
N PHE A 275 12.46 -17.18 -2.71
CA PHE A 275 13.17 -16.20 -3.54
C PHE A 275 13.44 -16.70 -4.97
N ALA A 276 13.66 -18.01 -5.16
CA ALA A 276 13.84 -18.61 -6.49
C ALA A 276 12.53 -18.77 -7.28
N ALA A 277 11.39 -18.88 -6.60
CA ALA A 277 10.09 -19.01 -7.26
C ALA A 277 9.67 -17.75 -8.04
N GLY A 278 10.30 -16.60 -7.78
CA GLY A 278 9.99 -15.32 -8.42
C GLY A 278 8.52 -14.90 -8.25
N PRO A 279 8.08 -13.77 -8.81
CA PRO A 279 6.68 -13.38 -8.82
C PRO A 279 5.90 -14.26 -9.81
N GLY A 280 5.54 -15.47 -9.39
CA GLY A 280 4.71 -16.43 -10.14
C GLY A 280 3.24 -16.03 -10.30
N VAL A 281 2.87 -14.77 -10.01
CA VAL A 281 1.52 -14.23 -10.23
C VAL A 281 1.70 -12.82 -10.78
N GLY A 282 1.32 -12.64 -12.04
CA GLY A 282 1.68 -11.47 -12.84
C GLY A 282 1.58 -10.12 -12.14
N ARG A 283 2.72 -9.47 -11.97
CA ARG A 283 2.85 -8.01 -11.91
C ARG A 283 4.29 -7.63 -12.23
N TRP A 284 4.46 -7.06 -13.43
CA TRP A 284 5.43 -6.03 -13.80
C TRP A 284 6.72 -5.97 -12.94
N ALA A 285 7.74 -6.74 -13.34
CA ALA A 285 9.09 -6.22 -13.18
C ALA A 285 9.30 -5.29 -14.38
N ASP A 286 9.08 -3.98 -14.19
CA ASP A 286 9.49 -3.02 -15.19
C ASP A 286 10.99 -3.22 -15.49
N PRO A 287 11.43 -3.15 -16.75
CA PRO A 287 12.84 -3.16 -17.12
C PRO A 287 13.52 -1.91 -16.51
N GLY A 288 13.97 -2.04 -15.26
CA GLY A 288 14.33 -0.92 -14.40
C GLY A 288 14.00 -1.10 -12.91
N SER A 289 13.42 -2.23 -12.50
CA SER A 289 13.21 -2.56 -11.08
C SER A 289 14.45 -3.23 -10.46
N PRO A 290 14.73 -3.01 -9.15
CA PRO A 290 15.83 -3.68 -8.47
C PRO A 290 15.52 -5.17 -8.24
N GLU A 291 16.57 -5.98 -8.28
CA GLU A 291 16.50 -7.43 -8.13
C GLU A 291 17.11 -7.87 -6.80
N VAL A 292 16.46 -8.81 -6.11
CA VAL A 292 17.01 -9.49 -4.93
C VAL A 292 17.18 -10.96 -5.25
N ALA A 293 18.41 -11.45 -5.19
CA ALA A 293 18.75 -12.86 -5.31
C ALA A 293 19.24 -13.37 -3.96
N LEU A 294 18.79 -14.57 -3.58
CA LEU A 294 19.17 -15.22 -2.32
C LEU A 294 19.82 -16.57 -2.64
N ALA A 295 21.01 -16.80 -2.11
CA ALA A 295 21.74 -18.05 -2.23
C ALA A 295 22.17 -18.56 -0.86
N THR A 296 22.14 -19.87 -0.67
CA THR A 296 22.52 -20.52 0.58
C THR A 296 23.52 -21.63 0.31
N ARG A 297 24.48 -21.82 1.22
CA ARG A 297 25.37 -22.99 1.24
C ARG A 297 25.59 -23.46 2.68
N GLN A 298 25.88 -24.74 2.84
CA GLN A 298 26.30 -25.32 4.12
C GLN A 298 27.74 -25.80 3.97
N GLU A 299 28.56 -25.56 5.00
CA GLU A 299 29.93 -26.07 5.02
C GLU A 299 29.92 -27.59 5.18
N THR A 300 30.84 -28.29 4.49
CA THR A 300 30.90 -29.74 4.61
C THR A 300 31.40 -30.18 5.99
N LYS A 301 30.81 -31.24 6.55
CA LYS A 301 31.06 -31.81 7.90
C LYS A 301 32.54 -32.16 8.24
N LYS A 302 33.49 -31.97 7.32
CA LYS A 302 34.93 -32.21 7.52
C LYS A 302 35.71 -30.99 8.02
N ALA A 303 35.11 -29.80 8.06
CA ALA A 303 35.70 -28.67 8.77
C ALA A 303 35.57 -28.90 10.28
N GLU A 304 36.67 -28.77 11.03
CA GLU A 304 36.63 -28.82 12.50
C GLU A 304 35.56 -27.84 13.01
N LYS A 305 34.71 -28.28 13.93
CA LYS A 305 33.65 -27.43 14.52
C LYS A 305 34.31 -26.25 15.25
N SER A 306 34.50 -25.16 14.54
CA SER A 306 34.92 -23.89 15.13
C SER A 306 33.76 -23.31 15.96
N THR A 307 34.07 -22.51 16.98
CA THR A 307 33.10 -21.85 17.87
C THR A 307 32.35 -20.68 17.21
N GLY A 308 32.13 -20.76 15.89
CA GLY A 308 31.49 -19.74 15.09
C GLY A 308 29.98 -19.62 15.32
N ALA A 309 29.39 -18.58 14.71
CA ALA A 309 27.95 -18.42 14.61
C ALA A 309 27.33 -19.55 13.79
N ASP A 310 26.03 -19.82 13.92
CA ASP A 310 25.38 -20.84 13.09
C ASP A 310 25.26 -20.37 11.62
N ILE A 311 24.96 -19.07 11.40
CA ILE A 311 24.77 -18.50 10.06
C ILE A 311 25.64 -17.26 9.88
N GLY A 312 26.39 -17.22 8.77
CA GLY A 312 27.01 -16.02 8.22
C GLY A 312 26.13 -15.43 7.13
N ILE A 313 25.67 -14.19 7.33
CA ILE A 313 24.90 -13.44 6.32
C ILE A 313 25.85 -12.49 5.60
N VAL A 314 25.85 -12.53 4.27
CA VAL A 314 26.55 -11.56 3.44
C VAL A 314 25.53 -10.87 2.55
N LEU A 315 25.38 -9.57 2.74
CA LEU A 315 24.60 -8.72 1.87
C LEU A 315 25.54 -8.01 0.91
N GLU A 316 25.47 -8.35 -0.37
CA GLU A 316 26.12 -7.62 -1.46
C GLU A 316 25.09 -6.69 -2.08
N ILE A 317 25.37 -5.40 -2.13
CA ILE A 317 24.59 -4.50 -2.98
C ILE A 317 25.45 -3.93 -4.09
N ALA A 318 24.95 -4.09 -5.31
CA ALA A 318 25.58 -3.57 -6.52
C ALA A 318 24.67 -2.51 -7.17
N ALA A 319 25.22 -1.31 -7.34
CA ALA A 319 24.66 -0.24 -8.16
C ALA A 319 25.55 -0.07 -9.41
N PRO A 320 25.18 -0.65 -10.57
CA PRO A 320 26.02 -0.66 -11.76
C PRO A 320 26.47 0.74 -12.16
N GLY A 321 27.79 0.93 -12.33
CA GLY A 321 28.39 2.22 -12.69
C GLY A 321 28.57 3.21 -11.54
N ARG A 322 28.13 2.88 -10.31
CA ARG A 322 28.29 3.75 -9.13
C ARG A 322 29.13 3.11 -8.03
N PHE A 323 28.65 2.02 -7.44
CA PHE A 323 29.34 1.35 -6.33
C PHE A 323 28.90 -0.10 -6.16
N THR A 324 29.75 -0.85 -5.47
CA THR A 324 29.42 -2.16 -4.89
C THR A 324 29.86 -2.13 -3.44
N THR A 325 29.00 -2.60 -2.54
CA THR A 325 29.30 -2.71 -1.11
C THR A 325 28.91 -4.08 -0.58
N ARG A 326 29.60 -4.52 0.47
CA ARG A 326 29.35 -5.79 1.15
C ARG A 326 29.21 -5.55 2.65
N ILE A 327 28.18 -6.14 3.22
CA ILE A 327 27.86 -6.07 4.64
C ILE A 327 27.80 -7.50 5.16
N GLY A 328 28.48 -7.76 6.28
CA GLY A 328 28.44 -9.04 6.97
C GLY A 328 27.54 -8.95 8.20
N ASP A 329 26.82 -10.01 8.51
CA ASP A 329 26.21 -10.20 9.82
C ASP A 329 26.33 -11.65 10.30
N LEU A 330 26.28 -11.85 11.61
CA LEU A 330 26.43 -13.15 12.24
C LEU A 330 25.19 -13.48 13.07
N VAL A 331 24.71 -14.71 12.91
CA VAL A 331 23.48 -15.16 13.55
C VAL A 331 23.69 -16.47 14.29
N GLN A 332 23.24 -16.52 15.54
CA GLN A 332 23.09 -17.76 16.29
C GLN A 332 21.63 -18.21 16.28
N VAL A 333 21.37 -19.48 15.97
CA VAL A 333 20.03 -20.06 16.00
C VAL A 333 19.83 -20.79 17.32
N LYS A 334 18.63 -20.64 17.92
CA LYS A 334 18.23 -21.40 19.10
C LYS A 334 16.78 -21.86 18.99
N LYS A 335 16.52 -23.12 19.31
CA LYS A 335 15.14 -23.64 19.46
C LYS A 335 14.65 -23.52 20.90
N ALA A 336 13.36 -23.31 21.08
CA ALA A 336 12.75 -23.23 22.40
C ALA A 336 12.75 -24.58 23.11
N ASN A 337 12.80 -24.56 24.44
CA ASN A 337 12.63 -25.74 25.28
C ASN A 337 11.31 -26.48 24.98
N ALA A 338 10.25 -25.76 24.60
CA ALA A 338 8.96 -26.34 24.21
C ALA A 338 9.03 -27.29 23.00
N LEU A 339 10.11 -27.22 22.21
CA LEU A 339 10.38 -28.12 21.08
C LEU A 339 11.24 -29.33 21.48
N ILE A 340 11.76 -29.37 22.70
CA ILE A 340 12.56 -30.48 23.23
C ILE A 340 11.62 -31.44 23.96
N PRO A 341 11.50 -32.72 23.55
CA PRO A 341 10.52 -33.67 24.12
C PRO A 341 10.59 -33.85 25.64
N SER A 342 11.76 -33.60 26.25
CA SER A 342 12.03 -33.80 27.68
C SER A 342 12.11 -32.51 28.51
N ALA A 343 11.84 -31.34 27.93
CA ALA A 343 11.97 -30.04 28.61
C ALA A 343 10.62 -29.39 28.95
N SER A 344 10.66 -28.19 29.55
CA SER A 344 9.47 -27.42 29.89
C SER A 344 8.66 -27.04 28.64
N GLN A 345 7.33 -27.02 28.74
CA GLN A 345 6.43 -26.65 27.62
C GLN A 345 6.38 -25.15 27.29
N SER A 346 7.26 -24.35 27.88
CA SER A 346 7.32 -22.89 27.71
C SER A 346 8.26 -22.48 26.58
N ASP A 347 7.91 -21.45 25.81
CA ASP A 347 8.81 -20.80 24.86
C ASP A 347 9.91 -20.02 25.59
N ALA A 348 10.98 -20.74 25.90
CA ALA A 348 12.18 -20.26 26.56
C ALA A 348 13.42 -20.89 25.94
N TRP A 349 14.52 -20.14 25.87
CA TRP A 349 15.75 -20.52 25.18
C TRP A 349 16.94 -20.53 26.14
N LYS A 350 17.80 -21.54 26.02
CA LYS A 350 19.03 -21.64 26.80
C LYS A 350 20.19 -21.01 26.04
N ILE A 351 20.82 -20.00 26.63
CA ILE A 351 21.89 -19.21 26.01
C ILE A 351 23.20 -19.45 26.75
N LYS A 352 24.24 -19.89 26.02
CA LYS A 352 25.59 -20.07 26.56
C LYS A 352 26.31 -18.73 26.57
N ARG A 353 26.78 -18.28 27.74
CA ARG A 353 27.42 -16.97 27.91
C ARG A 353 28.68 -16.83 27.06
N LEU A 354 29.59 -17.80 27.13
CA LEU A 354 30.85 -17.76 26.38
C LEU A 354 30.60 -17.63 24.87
N GLN A 355 29.64 -18.39 24.33
CA GLN A 355 29.30 -18.32 22.90
C GLN A 355 28.73 -16.94 22.53
N LEU A 356 27.87 -16.37 23.38
CA LEU A 356 27.30 -15.04 23.17
C LEU A 356 28.37 -13.94 23.21
N ASP A 357 29.28 -14.00 24.17
CA ASP A 357 30.35 -13.02 24.33
C ASP A 357 31.31 -13.10 23.14
N THR A 358 31.74 -14.32 22.75
CA THR A 358 32.56 -14.54 21.54
C THR A 358 31.86 -14.04 20.27
N LEU A 359 30.55 -14.25 20.14
CA LEU A 359 29.79 -13.74 19.00
C LEU A 359 29.79 -12.21 18.93
N LEU A 360 29.62 -11.54 20.08
CA LEU A 360 29.60 -10.07 20.17
C LEU A 360 30.97 -9.43 19.98
N GLU A 361 32.05 -10.11 20.38
CA GLU A 361 33.43 -9.70 20.08
C GLU A 361 33.71 -9.68 18.57
N ARG A 362 33.07 -10.59 17.81
CA ARG A 362 33.25 -10.71 16.36
C ARG A 362 32.29 -9.84 15.57
N SER A 363 31.06 -9.66 16.05
CA SER A 363 30.06 -8.82 15.43
C SER A 363 29.23 -8.07 16.48
N PRO A 364 29.39 -6.74 16.58
CA PRO A 364 28.57 -5.94 17.50
C PRO A 364 27.09 -5.86 17.06
N THR A 365 26.79 -6.23 15.82
CA THR A 365 25.44 -6.28 15.26
C THR A 365 24.82 -7.67 15.30
N ALA A 366 25.53 -8.67 15.83
CA ALA A 366 25.06 -10.05 15.83
C ALA A 366 23.65 -10.22 16.39
N THR A 367 22.92 -11.15 15.81
CA THR A 367 21.55 -11.45 16.22
C THR A 367 21.36 -12.93 16.57
N TYR A 368 20.28 -13.20 17.28
CA TYR A 368 19.79 -14.55 17.54
C TYR A 368 18.49 -14.76 16.78
N TRP A 369 18.38 -15.90 16.09
CA TRP A 369 17.12 -16.39 15.53
C TRP A 369 16.55 -17.44 16.47
N LEU A 370 15.51 -17.05 17.20
CA LEU A 370 14.85 -17.85 18.22
C LEU A 370 13.61 -18.51 17.62
N ILE A 371 13.59 -19.84 17.62
CA ILE A 371 12.49 -20.65 17.06
C ILE A 371 11.59 -21.09 18.23
N PRO A 372 10.40 -20.49 18.41
CA PRO A 372 9.40 -20.91 19.39
C PRO A 372 8.66 -22.16 18.91
N ARG A 373 7.77 -22.70 19.75
CA ARG A 373 6.90 -23.83 19.41
C ARG A 373 6.05 -23.61 18.17
N SER A 374 5.62 -22.36 17.92
CA SER A 374 4.85 -21.99 16.72
C SER A 374 5.65 -22.11 15.43
N GLY A 375 6.99 -22.07 15.50
CA GLY A 375 7.88 -21.98 14.36
C GLY A 375 8.03 -20.57 13.77
N ASP A 376 7.38 -19.56 14.35
CA ASP A 376 7.51 -18.16 13.94
C ASP A 376 8.86 -17.59 14.41
N VAL A 377 9.77 -17.27 13.49
CA VAL A 377 11.17 -17.00 13.83
C VAL A 377 11.34 -15.58 14.37
N TYR A 378 11.71 -15.47 15.65
CA TYR A 378 12.00 -14.20 16.29
C TYR A 378 13.48 -13.84 16.19
N VAL A 379 13.76 -12.63 15.73
CA VAL A 379 15.11 -12.08 15.65
C VAL A 379 15.33 -11.12 16.80
N VAL A 380 16.39 -11.36 17.58
CA VAL A 380 16.73 -10.57 18.77
C VAL A 380 18.19 -10.14 18.72
N PRO A 381 18.53 -8.87 19.03
CA PRO A 381 19.93 -8.45 19.13
C PRO A 381 20.69 -9.22 20.21
N ALA A 382 21.88 -9.76 19.89
CA ALA A 382 22.70 -10.51 20.84
C ALA A 382 23.05 -9.68 22.09
N LYS A 383 23.31 -8.37 21.91
CA LYS A 383 23.58 -7.44 23.02
C LYS A 383 22.45 -7.34 24.04
N LEU A 384 21.20 -7.50 23.61
CA LEU A 384 20.07 -7.53 24.53
C LEU A 384 20.07 -8.81 25.37
N LEU A 385 20.34 -9.95 24.74
CA LEU A 385 20.45 -11.23 25.47
C LEU A 385 21.60 -11.18 26.49
N ALA A 386 22.70 -10.49 26.17
CA ALA A 386 23.82 -10.30 27.09
C ALA A 386 23.40 -9.47 28.32
N ALA A 387 22.65 -8.38 28.10
CA ALA A 387 22.09 -7.57 29.17
C ALA A 387 21.10 -8.34 30.05
N ILE A 388 20.19 -9.12 29.44
CA ILE A 388 19.25 -9.99 30.17
C ILE A 388 20.02 -11.02 31.00
N GLY A 389 21.01 -11.69 30.42
CA GLY A 389 21.83 -12.66 31.13
C GLY A 389 22.60 -12.05 32.31
N ALA A 390 23.14 -10.85 32.14
CA ALA A 390 23.81 -10.12 33.21
C ALA A 390 22.85 -9.76 34.35
N ALA A 391 21.63 -9.30 34.03
CA ALA A 391 20.62 -8.91 35.02
C ALA A 391 20.02 -10.11 35.77
N ASN A 392 19.69 -11.19 35.07
CA ASN A 392 18.89 -12.30 35.64
C ASN A 392 19.72 -13.45 36.19
N SER A 393 21.00 -13.57 35.82
CA SER A 393 21.80 -14.77 36.14
C SER A 393 23.27 -14.47 36.44
N GLY A 394 23.65 -13.20 36.60
CA GLY A 394 25.01 -12.79 36.95
C GLY A 394 26.06 -13.42 36.01
N HIS A 395 27.05 -14.11 36.59
CA HIS A 395 28.13 -14.79 35.85
C HIS A 395 27.86 -16.26 35.52
N ALA A 396 26.61 -16.72 35.56
CA ALA A 396 26.28 -18.09 35.14
C ALA A 396 26.74 -18.34 33.69
N SER A 397 27.35 -19.51 33.46
CA SER A 397 27.83 -19.94 32.14
C SER A 397 26.70 -20.25 31.15
N LEU A 398 25.50 -20.50 31.67
CA LEU A 398 24.27 -20.78 30.95
C LEU A 398 23.12 -20.05 31.64
N PHE A 399 22.28 -19.36 30.88
CA PHE A 399 21.07 -18.72 31.39
C PHE A 399 19.89 -18.99 30.45
N THR A 400 18.68 -18.81 30.96
CA THR A 400 17.44 -19.03 30.21
C THR A 400 16.74 -17.70 29.99
N VAL A 401 16.25 -17.49 28.77
CA VAL A 401 15.49 -16.30 28.37
C VAL A 401 14.09 -16.75 27.96
N GLY A 402 13.05 -16.13 28.53
CA GLY A 402 11.67 -16.41 28.17
C GLY A 402 11.12 -15.42 27.13
N HIS A 403 9.98 -15.75 26.53
CA HIS A 403 9.30 -14.85 25.59
C HIS A 403 9.02 -13.45 26.18
N GLY A 404 8.64 -13.37 27.46
CA GLY A 404 8.36 -12.09 28.14
C GLY A 404 9.56 -11.14 28.20
N ASP A 405 10.78 -11.68 28.23
CA ASP A 405 12.03 -10.90 28.30
C ASP A 405 12.40 -10.25 26.96
N ILE A 406 11.97 -10.86 25.85
CA ILE A 406 12.35 -10.44 24.49
C ILE A 406 11.24 -9.74 23.72
N ARG A 407 9.97 -9.88 24.14
CA ARG A 407 8.78 -9.45 23.35
C ARG A 407 8.81 -8.00 22.84
N HIS A 408 9.49 -7.10 23.55
CA HIS A 408 9.54 -5.68 23.22
C HIS A 408 10.66 -5.30 22.25
N ALA A 409 11.58 -6.23 21.97
CA ALA A 409 12.73 -6.01 21.11
C ALA A 409 12.90 -7.09 20.03
N ALA A 410 12.16 -8.19 20.13
CA ALA A 410 12.08 -9.20 19.11
C ALA A 410 11.32 -8.65 17.90
N VAL A 411 11.90 -8.82 16.71
CA VAL A 411 11.22 -8.59 15.44
C VAL A 411 11.05 -9.93 14.71
N ARG A 412 10.07 -10.01 13.82
CA ARG A 412 9.93 -11.21 12.98
C ARG A 412 10.98 -11.23 11.88
N LEU A 413 11.32 -12.43 11.40
CA LEU A 413 12.39 -12.63 10.41
C LEU A 413 12.22 -11.79 9.14
N GLU A 414 10.99 -11.59 8.66
CA GLU A 414 10.74 -10.77 7.47
C GLU A 414 11.10 -9.31 7.68
N HIS A 415 10.87 -8.77 8.88
CA HIS A 415 11.27 -7.38 9.17
C HIS A 415 12.79 -7.27 9.26
N TYR A 416 13.47 -8.25 9.87
CA TYR A 416 14.92 -8.26 9.96
C TYR A 416 15.61 -8.36 8.59
N ILE A 417 15.18 -9.29 7.73
CA ILE A 417 15.77 -9.45 6.39
C ILE A 417 15.45 -8.23 5.52
N THR A 418 14.23 -7.69 5.63
CA THR A 418 13.91 -6.40 5.00
C THR A 418 14.85 -5.33 5.52
N ASP A 419 15.03 -5.15 6.83
CA ASP A 419 15.87 -4.10 7.42
C ASP A 419 17.38 -4.25 7.13
N LEU A 420 17.88 -5.47 6.95
CA LEU A 420 19.23 -5.72 6.43
C LEU A 420 19.38 -5.16 5.01
N THR A 421 18.43 -5.47 4.13
CA THR A 421 18.42 -4.94 2.75
C THR A 421 18.09 -3.45 2.69
N ARG A 422 17.32 -2.97 3.68
CA ARG A 422 16.86 -1.60 3.83
C ARG A 422 18.02 -0.73 4.26
N GLY A 423 18.45 0.22 3.43
CA GLY A 423 19.20 1.38 3.89
C GLY A 423 20.59 1.09 4.51
N MET A 424 21.04 -0.18 4.49
CA MET A 424 22.22 -0.66 5.23
C MET A 424 22.13 -0.38 6.74
N TRP A 425 20.92 -0.43 7.33
CA TRP A 425 20.70 -0.10 8.75
C TRP A 425 21.26 -1.15 9.70
N LEU A 426 21.35 -2.40 9.25
CA LEU A 426 21.82 -3.55 10.03
C LEU A 426 23.05 -4.20 9.38
N GLY A 427 23.78 -4.98 10.17
CA GLY A 427 25.05 -5.60 9.77
C GLY A 427 26.25 -4.66 9.90
N SER A 428 27.42 -5.17 9.53
CA SER A 428 28.71 -4.51 9.71
C SER A 428 29.53 -4.55 8.42
N THR A 429 30.19 -3.43 8.09
CA THR A 429 31.23 -3.36 7.05
C THR A 429 32.63 -3.63 7.62
N GLY A 430 32.74 -3.94 8.92
CA GLY A 430 34.00 -4.25 9.57
C GLY A 430 34.64 -5.50 8.99
N ALA A 431 35.94 -5.42 8.67
CA ALA A 431 36.68 -6.49 8.00
C ALA A 431 36.61 -7.82 8.75
N ALA A 432 36.69 -7.81 10.09
CA ALA A 432 36.59 -9.01 10.91
C ALA A 432 35.21 -9.69 10.81
N THR A 433 34.12 -8.92 10.90
CA THR A 433 32.76 -9.44 10.78
C THR A 433 32.50 -9.98 9.38
N LEU A 434 32.95 -9.28 8.33
CA LEU A 434 32.78 -9.72 6.95
C LEU A 434 33.62 -10.98 6.67
N ALA A 435 34.86 -11.04 7.13
CA ALA A 435 35.71 -12.22 7.01
C ALA A 435 35.08 -13.44 7.70
N ALA A 436 34.50 -13.27 8.88
CA ALA A 436 33.75 -14.32 9.56
C ALA A 436 32.48 -14.72 8.76
N ALA A 437 31.66 -13.76 8.35
CA ALA A 437 30.41 -14.02 7.63
C ALA A 437 30.62 -14.71 6.27
N VAL A 438 31.73 -14.43 5.58
CA VAL A 438 32.12 -15.08 4.32
C VAL A 438 32.82 -16.43 4.56
N GLY A 439 33.31 -16.67 5.78
CA GLY A 439 34.01 -17.88 6.18
C GLY A 439 35.51 -17.88 5.89
N GLU A 440 36.12 -16.70 5.75
CA GLU A 440 37.58 -16.52 5.63
C GLU A 440 38.27 -16.64 6.99
N ASP A 441 37.60 -16.27 8.08
CA ASP A 441 38.06 -16.52 9.45
C ASP A 441 37.76 -17.97 9.86
N GLN A 442 38.79 -18.83 9.81
CA GLN A 442 38.67 -20.25 10.15
C GLN A 442 38.26 -20.49 11.62
N ALA A 443 38.61 -19.58 12.53
CA ALA A 443 38.33 -19.75 13.96
C ALA A 443 36.86 -19.43 14.32
N ASN A 444 36.17 -18.68 13.46
CA ASN A 444 34.79 -18.22 13.69
C ASN A 444 33.90 -18.50 12.47
N ARG A 445 34.27 -19.51 11.66
CA ARG A 445 33.58 -19.85 10.42
C ARG A 445 32.16 -20.38 10.73
N PRO A 446 31.11 -19.78 10.16
CA PRO A 446 29.76 -20.28 10.31
C PRO A 446 29.53 -21.63 9.62
N GLU A 447 28.56 -22.39 10.11
CA GLU A 447 28.15 -23.64 9.47
C GLU A 447 27.32 -23.38 8.21
N PHE A 448 26.42 -22.40 8.28
CA PHE A 448 25.55 -22.01 7.18
C PHE A 448 25.90 -20.62 6.67
N PHE A 449 25.72 -20.42 5.36
CA PHE A 449 25.92 -19.13 4.72
C PHE A 449 24.66 -18.71 3.98
N LEU A 450 24.27 -17.46 4.16
CA LEU A 450 23.17 -16.81 3.48
C LEU A 450 23.70 -15.59 2.72
N ASN A 451 23.78 -15.69 1.41
CA ASN A 451 24.18 -14.59 0.54
C ASN A 451 22.92 -13.92 -0.03
N ILE A 452 22.78 -12.63 0.25
CA ILE A 452 21.71 -11.78 -0.29
C ILE A 452 22.38 -10.82 -1.26
N LYS A 453 22.00 -10.87 -2.52
CA LYS A 453 22.48 -9.96 -3.55
C LYS A 453 21.36 -9.03 -3.98
N VAL A 454 21.56 -7.74 -3.81
CA VAL A 454 20.66 -6.71 -4.31
C VAL A 454 21.33 -6.03 -5.50
N THR A 455 20.67 -6.06 -6.66
CA THR A 455 21.14 -5.38 -7.88
C THR A 455 20.20 -4.24 -8.18
N LEU A 456 20.72 -3.01 -8.16
CA LEU A 456 19.95 -1.83 -8.53
C LEU A 456 19.90 -1.64 -10.04
N PRO A 457 18.82 -1.04 -10.58
CA PRO A 457 18.80 -0.61 -11.97
C PRO A 457 19.87 0.46 -12.22
N ARG A 458 20.30 0.60 -13.48
CA ARG A 458 21.10 1.77 -13.89
C ARG A 458 20.26 3.02 -13.65
N PHE A 459 20.70 3.89 -12.76
CA PHE A 459 20.10 5.21 -12.60
C PHE A 459 20.24 5.98 -13.93
N LEU A 460 19.19 6.67 -14.35
CA LEU A 460 19.15 7.55 -15.53
C LEU A 460 20.04 8.79 -15.32
N ASP A 461 21.34 8.63 -15.12
CA ASP A 461 22.31 9.74 -15.09
C ASP A 461 23.22 9.74 -16.34
N ASP A 462 23.03 8.81 -17.28
CA ASP A 462 23.69 8.86 -18.59
C ASP A 462 22.79 9.56 -19.63
N VAL A 463 22.55 10.87 -19.44
CA VAL A 463 22.47 11.73 -20.63
C VAL A 463 23.91 12.12 -20.93
N PRO A 464 24.50 11.66 -22.04
CA PRO A 464 25.81 12.14 -22.46
C PRO A 464 25.75 13.66 -22.53
N ARG A 465 26.62 14.35 -21.78
CA ARG A 465 26.88 15.78 -21.99
C ARG A 465 27.41 15.95 -23.42
N GLY A 466 26.51 16.10 -24.38
CA GLY A 466 26.89 16.12 -25.80
C GLY A 466 25.75 16.02 -26.81
N GLN A 467 24.51 15.75 -26.42
CA GLN A 467 23.37 15.79 -27.36
C GLN A 467 22.15 16.48 -26.74
N LEU A 468 22.21 17.82 -26.70
CA LEU A 468 21.00 18.62 -26.84
C LEU A 468 20.79 18.84 -28.33
N PRO A 469 19.75 18.26 -28.96
CA PRO A 469 19.41 18.63 -30.30
C PRO A 469 18.52 19.89 -30.24
N TRP A 470 18.82 20.83 -31.15
CA TRP A 470 18.01 21.99 -31.55
C TRP A 470 18.20 23.29 -30.77
N THR A 471 19.18 24.06 -31.25
CA THR A 471 18.95 25.44 -31.68
C THR A 471 17.64 25.60 -32.45
N MET A 472 16.77 26.52 -32.01
CA MET A 472 15.99 27.38 -32.91
C MET A 472 15.75 28.72 -32.23
N ALA A 473 16.27 29.76 -32.89
CA ALA A 473 16.00 31.20 -32.82
C ALA A 473 15.90 31.88 -31.45
#